data_AF-L8JZB5-F1
#
_entry.id   AF-L8JZB5-F1
#
_cell.length_a   1.000
_cell.length_b   1.000
_cell.length_c   1.000
_cell.angle_alpha   90.00
_cell.angle_beta   90.00
_cell.angle_gamma   90.00
#
_symmetry.space_group_name_H-M   'P 1'
#
loop_
_entity.id
_entity.type
_entity.pdbx_description
1 polymer ?
#
loop_
_entity_poly.entity_id
_entity_poly.type
_entity_poly.pdbx_seq_one_letter_code
_entity_poly.pdbx_strand_id
1 'polypeptide(L)'
;MIKIYFLLAFTLLASICGYCQNISVEDFIEKYHRHVDPDSKLDTIKYFTVEYTMFMESSRLPNQTIQMNRTCYHSIDKGPQEVCIDPQTWHKMKFEIFDAENQTSKENLIKYNLNYIPLDSLEQFSMIMQNDSITVIKKALKKDDHFFTFDTKTLNLLQLRRVTKSGNHENGISYTNFMKYDVIDGITVPTKVEYEGKLATATVLYSNHSFAPFDRSVFEK
;
A
#
# COMPACT_ATOMS: atom_id res chain seq x y z
N MET A 1 21.50 19.82 -50.76
CA MET A 1 20.58 20.11 -49.64
C MET A 1 19.90 18.85 -49.08
N ILE A 2 20.65 17.77 -48.80
CA ILE A 2 20.06 16.50 -48.27
C ILE A 2 20.68 16.10 -46.92
N LYS A 3 21.89 16.60 -46.59
CA LYS A 3 22.60 16.25 -45.35
C LYS A 3 22.05 16.88 -44.06
N ILE A 4 21.27 17.97 -44.16
CA ILE A 4 20.77 18.69 -42.98
C ILE A 4 19.49 18.06 -42.41
N TYR A 5 18.64 17.48 -43.28
CA TYR A 5 17.39 16.83 -42.86
C TYR A 5 17.62 15.52 -42.09
N PHE A 6 18.67 14.77 -42.43
CA PHE A 6 19.02 13.55 -41.70
C PHE A 6 19.51 13.84 -40.28
N LEU A 7 20.26 14.94 -40.08
CA LEU A 7 20.76 15.32 -38.77
C LEU A 7 19.64 15.80 -37.84
N LEU A 8 18.68 16.57 -38.38
CA LEU A 8 17.49 17.04 -37.66
C LEU A 8 16.50 15.92 -37.33
N ALA A 9 16.33 14.94 -38.23
CA ALA A 9 15.50 13.77 -37.94
C ALA A 9 16.11 12.88 -36.86
N PHE A 10 17.44 12.74 -36.83
CA PHE A 10 18.14 11.94 -35.83
C PHE A 10 18.16 12.60 -34.44
N THR A 11 18.26 13.93 -34.36
CA THR A 11 18.12 14.64 -33.07
C THR A 11 16.68 14.63 -32.57
N LEU A 12 15.67 14.68 -33.44
CA LEU A 12 14.26 14.53 -33.05
C LEU A 12 13.94 13.10 -32.57
N LEU A 13 14.46 12.06 -33.25
CA LEU A 13 14.29 10.67 -32.83
C LEU A 13 15.07 10.34 -31.54
N ALA A 14 16.27 10.90 -31.37
CA ALA A 14 17.03 10.76 -30.13
C ALA A 14 16.41 11.51 -28.95
N SER A 15 15.65 12.59 -29.19
CA SER A 15 14.89 13.28 -28.13
C SER A 15 13.54 12.63 -27.82
N ILE A 16 12.99 11.83 -28.75
CA ILE A 16 11.78 11.01 -28.49
C ILE A 16 12.15 9.69 -27.79
N CYS A 17 13.34 9.12 -28.02
CA CYS A 17 13.86 7.98 -27.24
C CYS A 17 14.59 8.38 -25.94
N GLY A 18 14.75 9.69 -25.67
CA GLY A 18 15.48 10.22 -24.52
C GLY A 18 14.67 10.36 -23.23
N TYR A 19 13.38 10.00 -23.23
CA TYR A 19 12.50 10.09 -22.06
C TYR A 19 12.40 8.80 -21.23
N CYS A 20 13.36 7.88 -21.36
CA CYS A 20 13.71 7.01 -20.24
C CYS A 20 14.58 7.81 -19.27
N GLN A 21 14.00 8.82 -18.62
CA GLN A 21 14.62 9.36 -17.42
C GLN A 21 14.68 8.22 -16.41
N ASN A 22 15.89 7.73 -16.13
CA ASN A 22 16.15 6.90 -14.96
C ASN A 22 15.83 7.75 -13.73
N ILE A 23 14.57 7.75 -13.32
CA ILE A 23 14.11 8.37 -12.08
C ILE A 23 14.81 7.65 -10.93
N SER A 24 15.30 8.40 -9.95
CA SER A 24 15.85 7.76 -8.75
C SER A 24 14.72 7.05 -7.98
N VAL A 25 15.08 6.09 -7.12
CA VAL A 25 14.07 5.41 -6.30
C VAL A 25 13.38 6.39 -5.36
N GLU A 26 14.13 7.34 -4.80
CA GLU A 26 13.61 8.41 -3.94
C GLU A 26 12.59 9.27 -4.69
N ASP A 27 12.96 9.81 -5.85
CA ASP A 27 12.06 10.62 -6.69
C ASP A 27 10.78 9.87 -7.06
N PHE A 28 10.90 8.56 -7.34
CA PHE A 28 9.73 7.73 -7.65
C PHE A 28 8.82 7.57 -6.42
N ILE A 29 9.37 7.25 -5.25
CA ILE A 29 8.58 7.08 -4.02
C ILE A 29 7.89 8.39 -3.64
N GLU A 30 8.58 9.53 -3.75
CA GLU A 30 7.94 10.84 -3.52
C GLU A 30 6.82 11.12 -4.53
N LYS A 31 7.03 10.78 -5.81
CA LYS A 31 5.99 10.91 -6.84
C LYS A 31 4.78 10.05 -6.50
N TYR A 32 5.00 8.83 -6.00
CA TYR A 32 3.94 7.97 -5.49
C TYR A 32 3.22 8.58 -4.28
N HIS A 33 3.93 9.14 -3.30
CA HIS A 33 3.30 9.81 -2.15
C HIS A 33 2.41 10.98 -2.60
N ARG A 34 2.91 11.83 -3.51
CA ARG A 34 2.12 12.93 -4.10
C ARG A 34 0.94 12.44 -4.93
N HIS A 35 0.97 11.22 -5.46
CA HIS A 35 -0.17 10.60 -6.12
C HIS A 35 -1.23 10.13 -5.12
N VAL A 36 -0.80 9.56 -4.00
CA VAL A 36 -1.72 9.07 -2.96
C VAL A 36 -2.37 10.20 -2.18
N ASP A 37 -1.61 11.23 -1.82
CA ASP A 37 -2.08 12.40 -1.07
C ASP A 37 -1.46 13.70 -1.64
N PRO A 38 -2.03 14.25 -2.73
CA PRO A 38 -1.45 15.40 -3.43
C PRO A 38 -1.26 16.65 -2.59
N ASP A 39 -2.14 16.85 -1.60
CA ASP A 39 -2.19 18.05 -0.76
C ASP A 39 -1.65 17.78 0.66
N SER A 40 -1.02 16.63 0.90
CA SER A 40 -0.55 16.19 2.22
C SER A 40 -1.64 16.24 3.31
N LYS A 41 -2.91 16.00 2.96
CA LYS A 41 -4.05 16.07 3.89
C LYS A 41 -3.90 15.08 5.04
N LEU A 42 -3.29 13.93 4.80
CA LEU A 42 -3.05 12.89 5.81
C LEU A 42 -2.16 13.36 6.96
N ASP A 43 -1.40 14.45 6.80
CA ASP A 43 -0.62 15.04 7.89
C ASP A 43 -1.50 15.81 8.90
N THR A 44 -2.70 16.21 8.48
CA THR A 44 -3.66 16.96 9.28
C THR A 44 -4.83 16.11 9.78
N ILE A 45 -5.06 14.97 9.13
CA ILE A 45 -6.14 14.05 9.49
C ILE A 45 -5.78 13.33 10.79
N LYS A 46 -6.66 13.46 11.77
CA LYS A 46 -6.52 12.80 13.08
C LYS A 46 -7.28 11.49 13.17
N TYR A 47 -8.26 11.30 12.29
CA TYR A 47 -9.24 10.23 12.35
C TYR A 47 -9.52 9.68 10.95
N PHE A 48 -9.53 8.35 10.85
CA PHE A 48 -9.95 7.63 9.66
C PHE A 48 -10.88 6.50 10.07
N THR A 49 -12.06 6.47 9.46
CA THR A 49 -13.02 5.38 9.61
C THR A 49 -13.11 4.61 8.32
N VAL A 50 -13.14 3.29 8.43
CA VAL A 50 -13.34 2.40 7.29
C VAL A 50 -14.17 1.20 7.73
N GLU A 51 -15.12 0.81 6.88
CA GLU A 51 -15.80 -0.46 7.01
C GLU A 51 -15.15 -1.47 6.09
N TYR A 52 -14.87 -2.67 6.61
CA TYR A 52 -14.36 -3.73 5.78
C TYR A 52 -15.20 -5.01 5.91
N THR A 53 -15.28 -5.72 4.79
CA THR A 53 -15.72 -7.12 4.73
C THR A 53 -14.54 -7.98 4.32
N MET A 54 -14.22 -8.98 5.14
CA MET A 54 -13.18 -9.95 4.85
C MET A 54 -13.78 -11.30 4.50
N PHE A 55 -13.27 -11.92 3.44
CA PHE A 55 -13.49 -13.31 3.08
C PHE A 55 -12.17 -14.04 3.20
N MET A 56 -12.07 -15.00 4.11
CA MET A 56 -10.86 -15.81 4.29
C MET A 56 -11.12 -17.25 3.88
N GLU A 57 -10.21 -17.83 3.10
CA GLU A 57 -10.24 -19.23 2.68
C GLU A 57 -8.97 -19.94 3.14
N SER A 58 -9.13 -21.08 3.83
CA SER A 58 -8.01 -21.88 4.30
C SER A 58 -7.55 -22.85 3.21
N SER A 59 -6.23 -22.91 2.97
CA SER A 59 -5.66 -23.93 2.08
C SER A 59 -5.65 -25.34 2.71
N ARG A 60 -5.81 -25.44 4.03
CA ARG A 60 -5.83 -26.71 4.78
C ARG A 60 -7.23 -27.27 4.99
N LEU A 61 -8.23 -26.40 5.04
CA LEU A 61 -9.63 -26.75 5.24
C LEU A 61 -10.44 -26.16 4.08
N PRO A 62 -10.39 -26.79 2.89
CA PRO A 62 -11.13 -26.33 1.74
C PRO A 62 -12.63 -26.26 2.09
N ASN A 63 -13.28 -25.16 1.70
CA ASN A 63 -14.70 -24.81 1.96
C ASN A 63 -15.03 -24.10 3.28
N GLN A 64 -14.06 -23.66 4.08
CA GLN A 64 -14.35 -22.70 5.15
C GLN A 64 -14.11 -21.28 4.66
N THR A 65 -15.19 -20.59 4.30
CA THR A 65 -15.18 -19.14 4.10
C THR A 65 -15.63 -18.47 5.39
N ILE A 66 -14.73 -17.70 6.01
CA ILE A 66 -15.10 -16.85 7.14
C ILE A 66 -15.38 -15.45 6.60
N GLN A 67 -16.61 -14.98 6.79
CA GLN A 67 -17.00 -13.61 6.51
C GLN A 67 -17.00 -12.77 7.80
N MET A 68 -16.29 -11.66 7.79
CA MET A 68 -16.26 -10.71 8.92
C MET A 68 -16.52 -9.31 8.42
N ASN A 69 -17.47 -8.61 9.04
CA ASN A 69 -17.75 -7.19 8.80
C ASN A 69 -17.30 -6.39 10.01
N ARG A 70 -16.50 -5.34 9.84
CA ARG A 70 -16.12 -4.44 10.95
C ARG A 70 -16.10 -2.99 10.51
N THR A 71 -16.21 -2.12 11.50
CA THR A 71 -15.89 -0.69 11.39
C THR A 71 -14.63 -0.42 12.20
N CYS A 72 -13.57 0.01 11.52
CA CYS A 72 -12.30 0.38 12.16
C CYS A 72 -12.17 1.88 12.27
N TYR A 73 -11.61 2.30 13.40
CA TYR A 73 -11.34 3.69 13.74
C TYR A 73 -9.86 3.82 14.04
N HIS A 74 -9.19 4.69 13.32
CA HIS A 74 -7.78 4.98 13.50
C HIS A 74 -7.66 6.40 14.08
N SER A 75 -7.04 6.54 15.25
CA SER A 75 -6.85 7.84 15.93
C SER A 75 -5.37 8.08 16.22
N ILE A 76 -4.88 9.29 15.92
CA ILE A 76 -3.49 9.71 16.20
C ILE A 76 -3.37 10.44 17.56
N ASP A 77 -4.43 11.10 18.03
CA ASP A 77 -4.40 12.04 19.17
C ASP A 77 -4.11 11.41 20.55
N LYS A 78 -4.23 10.09 20.71
CA LYS A 78 -4.01 9.39 22.01
C LYS A 78 -2.92 8.31 21.94
N GLY A 79 -2.01 8.45 20.96
CA GLY A 79 -1.13 7.37 20.52
C GLY A 79 -1.81 6.52 19.44
N PRO A 80 -1.05 5.67 18.72
CA PRO A 80 -1.56 4.86 17.63
C PRO A 80 -2.54 3.80 18.18
N GLN A 81 -3.82 4.15 18.26
CA GLN A 81 -4.88 3.20 18.59
C GLN A 81 -5.71 2.97 17.32
N GLU A 82 -5.57 1.77 16.77
CA GLU A 82 -6.54 1.18 15.88
C GLU A 82 -7.55 0.42 16.74
N VAL A 83 -8.81 0.85 16.70
CA VAL A 83 -9.90 0.18 17.39
C VAL A 83 -10.89 -0.26 16.33
N CYS A 84 -11.05 -1.57 16.18
CA CYS A 84 -12.08 -2.12 15.32
C CYS A 84 -13.24 -2.62 16.16
N ILE A 85 -14.45 -2.25 15.76
CA ILE A 85 -15.70 -2.64 16.40
C ILE A 85 -16.40 -3.65 15.50
N ASP A 86 -16.88 -4.73 16.10
CA ASP A 86 -17.92 -5.54 15.46
C ASP A 86 -19.26 -4.77 15.56
N PRO A 87 -19.85 -4.31 14.44
CA PRO A 87 -21.09 -3.54 14.50
C PRO A 87 -22.27 -4.35 15.06
N GLN A 88 -22.20 -5.68 15.07
CA GLN A 88 -23.26 -6.55 15.60
C GLN A 88 -23.15 -6.70 17.11
N THR A 89 -21.94 -6.86 17.65
CA THR A 89 -21.72 -7.17 19.07
C THR A 89 -21.18 -5.98 19.87
N TRP A 90 -20.78 -4.89 19.21
CA TRP A 90 -20.13 -3.72 19.78
C TRP A 90 -18.85 -4.01 20.57
N HIS A 91 -18.30 -5.21 20.40
CA HIS A 91 -17.05 -5.59 21.06
C HIS A 91 -15.86 -4.97 20.34
N LYS A 92 -14.97 -4.35 21.13
CA LYS A 92 -13.67 -3.87 20.67
C LYS A 92 -12.77 -5.07 20.40
N MET A 93 -12.14 -5.07 19.25
CA MET A 93 -11.15 -6.07 18.88
C MET A 93 -9.88 -5.39 18.38
N LYS A 94 -8.76 -6.07 18.61
CA LYS A 94 -7.54 -5.78 17.87
C LYS A 94 -7.69 -6.38 16.49
N PHE A 95 -7.45 -5.57 15.46
CA PHE A 95 -7.38 -6.08 14.11
C PHE A 95 -5.99 -6.67 13.90
N GLU A 96 -5.89 -7.99 13.97
CA GLU A 96 -4.64 -8.74 13.84
C GLU A 96 -4.59 -9.52 12.52
N ILE A 97 -5.11 -8.94 11.44
CA ILE A 97 -5.01 -9.58 10.11
C ILE A 97 -3.78 -9.08 9.34
N PHE A 98 -3.16 -8.03 9.86
CA PHE A 98 -1.87 -7.55 9.41
C PHE A 98 -0.82 -7.97 10.42
N ASP A 99 0.12 -8.80 9.98
CA ASP A 99 1.40 -8.98 10.67
C ASP A 99 2.11 -7.62 10.70
N ALA A 100 1.76 -6.84 11.72
CA ALA A 100 2.46 -5.65 12.18
C ALA A 100 3.61 -6.06 13.09
N GLU A 101 4.24 -7.21 12.84
CA GLU A 101 5.49 -7.57 13.48
C GLU A 101 6.55 -6.51 13.10
N ASN A 102 6.85 -5.63 14.07
CA ASN A 102 7.96 -4.69 14.11
C ASN A 102 7.90 -3.39 13.28
N GLN A 103 6.84 -2.58 13.38
CA GLN A 103 7.00 -1.14 13.11
C GLN A 103 6.47 -0.28 14.25
N THR A 104 7.35 -0.05 15.21
CA THR A 104 7.26 0.78 16.42
C THR A 104 7.35 2.29 16.14
N SER A 105 7.26 2.76 14.89
CA SER A 105 7.14 4.20 14.65
C SER A 105 5.67 4.61 14.74
N LYS A 106 5.35 5.30 15.83
CA LYS A 106 4.04 5.93 16.13
C LYS A 106 3.57 6.95 15.08
N GLU A 107 4.26 7.08 13.95
CA GLU A 107 4.02 8.10 12.96
C GLU A 107 3.01 7.62 11.93
N ASN A 108 1.81 8.17 12.06
CA ASN A 108 0.73 8.17 11.10
C ASN A 108 0.27 6.77 10.62
N LEU A 109 -0.41 6.03 11.51
CA LEU A 109 -1.10 4.77 11.20
C LEU A 109 -1.97 4.82 9.94
N ILE A 110 -2.53 5.99 9.61
CA ILE A 110 -3.37 6.16 8.42
C ILE A 110 -2.50 6.02 7.15
N LYS A 111 -1.32 6.64 7.12
CA LYS A 111 -0.35 6.47 6.03
C LYS A 111 0.09 5.02 5.88
N TYR A 112 0.29 4.29 6.98
CA TYR A 112 0.58 2.85 6.94
C TYR A 112 -0.54 2.05 6.27
N ASN A 113 -1.80 2.27 6.67
CA ASN A 113 -2.96 1.61 6.06
C ASN A 113 -3.13 1.93 4.57
N LEU A 114 -2.67 3.11 4.15
CA LEU A 114 -2.64 3.54 2.75
C LEU A 114 -1.33 3.16 2.04
N ASN A 115 -0.52 2.27 2.62
CA ASN A 115 0.69 1.71 2.03
C ASN A 115 1.71 2.78 1.60
N TYR A 116 1.88 3.80 2.44
CA TYR A 116 3.03 4.70 2.31
C TYR A 116 4.33 3.92 2.51
N ILE A 117 5.24 4.09 1.55
CA ILE A 117 6.59 3.55 1.67
C ILE A 117 7.43 4.57 2.44
N PRO A 118 7.97 4.22 3.62
CA PRO A 118 8.75 5.16 4.38
C PRO A 118 10.09 5.40 3.67
N LEU A 119 10.47 6.67 3.56
CA LEU A 119 11.71 7.14 2.95
C LEU A 119 12.90 7.02 3.92
N ASP A 120 12.71 6.40 5.07
CA ASP A 120 13.80 6.07 5.97
C ASP A 120 14.66 4.95 5.34
N SER A 121 15.98 5.06 5.48
CA SER A 121 16.93 4.06 4.99
C SER A 121 16.88 3.85 3.47
N LEU A 122 16.96 4.93 2.68
CA LEU A 122 16.94 4.90 1.21
C LEU A 122 17.98 3.96 0.60
N GLU A 123 19.12 3.75 1.27
CA GLU A 123 20.17 2.81 0.86
C GLU A 123 19.71 1.35 0.79
N GLN A 124 18.60 1.00 1.46
CA GLN A 124 17.99 -0.32 1.41
C GLN A 124 17.12 -0.52 0.15
N PHE A 125 16.83 0.55 -0.58
CA PHE A 125 15.98 0.51 -1.74
C PHE A 125 16.77 0.38 -3.04
N SER A 126 16.19 -0.35 -4.00
CA SER A 126 16.73 -0.51 -5.35
C SER A 126 15.61 -0.59 -6.38
N MET A 127 15.83 0.06 -7.53
CA MET A 127 14.96 -0.08 -8.69
C MET A 127 15.31 -1.40 -9.39
N ILE A 128 14.38 -2.34 -9.42
CA ILE A 128 14.58 -3.66 -10.04
C ILE A 128 14.18 -3.64 -11.50
N MET A 129 13.09 -2.93 -11.82
CA MET A 129 12.55 -2.86 -13.17
C MET A 129 11.76 -1.56 -13.33
N GLN A 130 11.87 -0.94 -14.50
CA GLN A 130 11.00 0.14 -14.91
C GLN A 130 10.75 0.04 -16.42
N ASN A 131 9.48 -0.04 -16.80
CA ASN A 131 9.04 0.00 -18.19
C ASN A 131 7.69 0.72 -18.29
N ASP A 132 7.14 0.81 -19.49
CA ASP A 132 5.92 1.57 -19.78
C ASP A 132 4.65 1.04 -19.09
N SER A 133 4.70 -0.19 -18.56
CA SER A 133 3.58 -0.83 -17.88
C SER A 133 3.76 -0.87 -16.38
N ILE A 134 4.95 -1.28 -15.90
CA ILE A 134 5.20 -1.48 -14.48
C ILE A 134 6.54 -0.89 -14.02
N THR A 135 6.54 -0.48 -12.76
CA THR A 135 7.74 -0.15 -11.99
C THR A 135 7.85 -1.10 -10.80
N VAL A 136 9.03 -1.67 -10.55
CA VAL A 136 9.27 -2.58 -9.43
C VAL A 136 10.42 -2.05 -8.58
N ILE A 137 10.12 -1.74 -7.32
CA ILE A 137 11.09 -1.32 -6.30
C ILE A 137 11.27 -2.43 -5.28
N LYS A 138 12.50 -2.69 -4.87
CA LYS A 138 12.83 -3.60 -3.77
C LYS A 138 13.33 -2.81 -2.57
N LYS A 139 12.81 -3.11 -1.36
CA LYS A 139 13.44 -2.76 -0.07
C LYS A 139 14.05 -4.03 0.52
N ALA A 140 15.38 -4.04 0.69
CA ALA A 140 16.11 -5.17 1.28
C ALA A 140 16.26 -4.96 2.79
N LEU A 141 15.61 -5.80 3.60
CA LEU A 141 15.70 -5.79 5.06
C LEU A 141 16.58 -6.96 5.55
N LYS A 142 16.97 -6.89 6.82
CA LYS A 142 17.84 -7.92 7.44
C LYS A 142 17.24 -9.33 7.38
N LYS A 143 15.93 -9.45 7.53
CA LYS A 143 15.22 -10.74 7.56
C LYS A 143 14.22 -10.90 6.42
N ASP A 144 13.92 -9.85 5.68
CA ASP A 144 12.85 -9.84 4.68
C ASP A 144 13.27 -9.04 3.44
N ASP A 145 12.75 -9.40 2.28
CA ASP A 145 12.75 -8.51 1.11
C ASP A 145 11.31 -8.12 0.77
N HIS A 146 11.07 -6.83 0.59
CA HIS A 146 9.80 -6.32 0.11
C HIS A 146 9.94 -5.87 -1.34
N PHE A 147 9.04 -6.30 -2.20
CA PHE A 147 8.97 -5.88 -3.60
C PHE A 147 7.64 -5.17 -3.84
N PHE A 148 7.71 -3.91 -4.25
CA PHE A 148 6.57 -3.05 -4.55
C PHE A 148 6.45 -2.93 -6.07
N THR A 149 5.37 -3.45 -6.63
CA THR A 149 5.06 -3.37 -8.06
C THR A 149 3.98 -2.33 -8.27
N PHE A 150 4.25 -1.34 -9.11
CA PHE A 150 3.35 -0.25 -9.44
C PHE A 150 2.95 -0.29 -10.90
N ASP A 151 1.76 0.20 -11.21
CA ASP A 151 1.38 0.58 -12.56
C ASP A 151 2.09 1.89 -12.92
N THR A 152 2.89 1.91 -13.98
CA THR A 152 3.71 3.08 -14.33
C THR A 152 2.86 4.29 -14.73
N LYS A 153 1.67 4.07 -15.28
CA LYS A 153 0.81 5.14 -15.82
C LYS A 153 -0.02 5.81 -14.74
N THR A 154 -0.64 4.99 -13.89
CA THR A 154 -1.54 5.44 -12.82
C THR A 154 -0.83 5.64 -11.50
N LEU A 155 0.40 5.14 -11.34
CA LEU A 155 1.17 5.14 -10.09
C LEU A 155 0.51 4.35 -8.94
N ASN A 156 -0.58 3.63 -9.21
CA ASN A 156 -1.19 2.76 -8.22
C ASN A 156 -0.24 1.60 -7.89
N LEU A 157 -0.09 1.29 -6.61
CA LEU A 157 0.55 0.07 -6.17
C LEU A 157 -0.34 -1.10 -6.63
N LEU A 158 0.23 -2.08 -7.31
CA LEU A 158 -0.49 -3.26 -7.80
C LEU A 158 -0.26 -4.45 -6.89
N GLN A 159 0.97 -4.60 -6.39
CA GLN A 159 1.34 -5.73 -5.56
C GLN A 159 2.46 -5.36 -4.58
N LEU A 160 2.34 -5.84 -3.35
CA LEU A 160 3.45 -6.00 -2.41
C LEU A 160 3.76 -7.49 -2.27
N ARG A 161 4.96 -7.91 -2.65
CA ARG A 161 5.47 -9.26 -2.39
C ARG A 161 6.47 -9.20 -1.24
N ARG A 162 6.26 -9.99 -0.20
CA ARG A 162 7.19 -10.17 0.91
C ARG A 162 7.86 -11.54 0.82
N VAL A 163 9.18 -11.56 0.94
CA VAL A 163 9.98 -12.79 1.00
C VAL A 163 10.70 -12.81 2.34
N THR A 164 10.32 -13.74 3.22
CA THR A 164 10.95 -13.90 4.52
C THR A 164 12.15 -14.84 4.42
N LYS A 165 13.25 -14.48 5.10
CA LYS A 165 14.53 -15.18 5.05
C LYS A 165 14.89 -15.74 6.42
N SER A 166 15.44 -16.94 6.46
CA SER A 166 16.13 -17.48 7.62
C SER A 166 17.52 -17.96 7.21
N GLY A 167 18.54 -17.23 7.65
CA GLY A 167 19.89 -17.38 7.11
C GLY A 167 19.93 -17.05 5.62
N ASN A 168 20.44 -17.98 4.80
CA ASN A 168 20.51 -17.84 3.34
C ASN A 168 19.34 -18.49 2.60
N HIS A 169 18.30 -18.93 3.32
CA HIS A 169 17.16 -19.62 2.73
C HIS A 169 15.89 -18.76 2.80
N GLU A 170 15.12 -18.80 1.72
CA GLU A 170 13.76 -18.24 1.68
C GLU A 170 12.81 -19.19 2.41
N ASN A 171 12.15 -18.68 3.45
CA ASN A 171 11.30 -19.47 4.35
C ASN A 171 9.81 -19.29 4.07
N GLY A 172 9.42 -18.16 3.47
CA GLY A 172 8.03 -17.84 3.18
C GLY A 172 7.92 -16.75 2.13
N ILE A 173 6.87 -16.84 1.33
CA ILE A 173 6.48 -15.82 0.38
C ILE A 173 5.01 -15.49 0.67
N SER A 174 4.70 -14.20 0.71
CA SER A 174 3.33 -13.71 0.72
C SER A 174 3.15 -12.58 -0.28
N TYR A 175 1.92 -12.44 -0.76
CA TYR A 175 1.51 -11.41 -1.70
C TYR A 175 0.36 -10.61 -1.11
N THR A 176 0.35 -9.32 -1.42
CA THR A 176 -0.78 -8.43 -1.21
C THR A 176 -1.05 -7.77 -2.55
N ASN A 177 -2.18 -8.10 -3.17
CA ASN A 177 -2.61 -7.61 -4.47
C ASN A 177 -3.65 -6.52 -4.28
N PHE A 178 -3.38 -5.33 -4.83
CA PHE A 178 -4.26 -4.17 -4.73
C PHE A 178 -5.10 -4.10 -6.01
N MET A 179 -6.35 -4.54 -5.90
CA MET A 179 -7.18 -4.84 -7.06
C MET A 179 -8.02 -3.64 -7.51
N LYS A 180 -8.36 -2.75 -6.58
CA LYS A 180 -9.19 -1.56 -6.86
C LYS A 180 -8.77 -0.41 -5.97
N TYR A 181 -8.82 0.79 -6.55
CA TYR A 181 -8.65 2.07 -5.87
C TYR A 181 -9.87 2.96 -6.11
N ASP A 182 -10.17 3.83 -5.14
CA ASP A 182 -11.10 4.95 -5.27
C ASP A 182 -10.44 6.23 -4.74
N VAL A 183 -10.94 7.40 -5.17
CA VAL A 183 -10.47 8.70 -4.66
C VAL A 183 -11.52 9.25 -3.70
N ILE A 184 -11.12 9.52 -2.47
CA ILE A 184 -12.01 9.94 -1.38
C ILE A 184 -11.40 11.17 -0.72
N ASP A 185 -12.13 12.30 -0.73
CA ASP A 185 -11.64 13.61 -0.28
C ASP A 185 -10.30 14.05 -0.93
N GLY A 186 -10.03 13.56 -2.14
CA GLY A 186 -8.79 13.81 -2.88
C GLY A 186 -7.62 12.88 -2.51
N ILE A 187 -7.85 11.86 -1.69
CA ILE A 187 -6.87 10.85 -1.29
C ILE A 187 -7.18 9.55 -2.05
N THR A 188 -6.15 8.96 -2.68
CA THR A 188 -6.28 7.68 -3.37
C THR A 188 -6.21 6.53 -2.36
N VAL A 189 -7.27 5.72 -2.24
CA VAL A 189 -7.35 4.64 -1.26
C VAL A 189 -7.61 3.28 -1.93
N PRO A 190 -6.98 2.19 -1.47
CA PRO A 190 -7.32 0.85 -1.95
C PRO A 190 -8.67 0.41 -1.39
N THR A 191 -9.56 -0.10 -2.24
CA THR A 191 -10.92 -0.53 -1.84
C THR A 191 -11.18 -2.02 -2.03
N LYS A 192 -10.28 -2.73 -2.73
CA LYS A 192 -10.25 -4.19 -2.75
C LYS A 192 -8.81 -4.67 -2.71
N VAL A 193 -8.48 -5.45 -1.70
CA VAL A 193 -7.13 -6.01 -1.49
C VAL A 193 -7.23 -7.51 -1.29
N GLU A 194 -6.36 -8.26 -1.93
CA GLU A 194 -6.25 -9.70 -1.79
C GLU A 194 -4.90 -10.07 -1.18
N TYR A 195 -4.93 -10.83 -0.10
CA TYR A 195 -3.77 -11.32 0.61
C TYR A 195 -3.63 -12.80 0.29
N GLU A 196 -2.44 -13.21 -0.12
CA GLU A 196 -2.12 -14.60 -0.40
C GLU A 196 -0.89 -14.98 0.43
N GLY A 197 -1.07 -15.97 1.30
CA GLY A 197 0.01 -16.57 2.06
C GLY A 197 0.00 -18.08 1.91
N LYS A 198 1.00 -18.75 2.50
CA LYS A 198 1.17 -20.20 2.42
C LYS A 198 -0.06 -21.01 2.91
N LEU A 199 -0.81 -20.47 3.87
CA LEU A 199 -1.86 -21.20 4.60
C LEU A 199 -3.28 -20.73 4.31
N ALA A 200 -3.43 -19.52 3.76
CA ALA A 200 -4.73 -18.91 3.55
C ALA A 200 -4.64 -17.80 2.51
N THR A 201 -5.75 -17.57 1.84
CA THR A 201 -6.03 -16.34 1.10
C THR A 201 -7.09 -15.54 1.84
N ALA A 202 -7.01 -14.22 1.74
CA ALA A 202 -8.03 -13.32 2.28
C ALA A 202 -8.32 -12.21 1.28
N THR A 203 -9.59 -12.00 0.94
CA THR A 203 -10.03 -10.80 0.21
C THR A 203 -10.65 -9.84 1.19
N VAL A 204 -10.19 -8.60 1.18
CA VAL A 204 -10.74 -7.50 1.98
C VAL A 204 -11.35 -6.46 1.05
N LEU A 205 -12.64 -6.20 1.26
CA LEU A 205 -13.37 -5.13 0.61
C LEU A 205 -13.49 -3.99 1.61
N TYR A 206 -13.02 -2.80 1.24
CA TYR A 206 -13.14 -1.61 2.06
C TYR A 206 -14.22 -0.68 1.50
N SER A 207 -15.01 -0.10 2.39
CA SER A 207 -16.17 0.73 2.07
C SER A 207 -16.36 1.79 3.15
N ASN A 208 -17.23 2.78 2.85
CA ASN A 208 -17.62 3.82 3.80
C ASN A 208 -16.43 4.54 4.47
N HIS A 209 -15.37 4.79 3.68
CA HIS A 209 -14.22 5.56 4.14
C HIS A 209 -14.62 6.98 4.52
N SER A 210 -14.09 7.47 5.64
CA SER A 210 -14.32 8.84 6.08
C SER A 210 -13.08 9.37 6.80
N PHE A 211 -12.68 10.59 6.43
CA PHE A 211 -11.60 11.36 7.05
C PHE A 211 -12.15 12.48 7.96
N ALA A 212 -13.27 12.21 8.64
CA ALA A 212 -13.99 13.16 9.48
C ALA A 212 -13.62 13.06 10.97
N PRO A 213 -13.92 14.08 11.80
CA PRO A 213 -13.78 14.01 13.24
C PRO A 213 -14.53 12.80 13.82
N PHE A 214 -13.85 12.05 14.67
CA PHE A 214 -14.42 10.88 15.30
C PHE A 214 -15.40 11.26 16.43
N ASP A 215 -16.66 10.82 16.35
CA ASP A 215 -17.62 10.96 17.45
C ASP A 215 -17.36 9.92 18.55
N ARG A 216 -16.82 10.38 19.69
CA ARG A 216 -16.53 9.53 20.85
C ARG A 216 -17.75 8.91 21.51
N SER A 217 -18.94 9.44 21.30
CA SER A 217 -20.17 8.90 21.88
C SER A 217 -20.44 7.45 21.46
N VAL A 218 -19.81 7.01 20.36
CA VAL A 218 -19.84 5.64 19.84
C VAL A 218 -19.09 4.64 20.74
N PHE A 219 -18.11 5.08 21.55
CA PHE A 219 -17.30 4.19 22.41
C PHE A 219 -17.58 4.29 23.92
N GLU A 220 -18.43 5.22 24.32
CA GLU A 220 -18.78 5.49 25.73
C GLU A 220 -20.09 4.79 26.17
N LYS A 221 -20.61 3.89 25.33
CA LYS A 221 -21.70 2.96 25.66
C LYS A 221 -21.17 1.56 25.90
#